data_AF-A0A2U0RY40-F1
#
_entry.id   AF-A0A2U0RY40-F1
#
_cell.length_a   1.000
_cell.length_b   1.000
_cell.length_c   1.000
_cell.angle_alpha   90.00
_cell.angle_beta   90.00
_cell.angle_gamma   90.00
#
_symmetry.space_group_name_H-M   'P 1'
#
loop_
_entity.id
_entity.type
_entity.pdbx_description
1 polymer ?
#
loop_
_entity_poly.entity_id
_entity_poly.type
_entity_poly.pdbx_seq_one_letter_code
_entity_poly.pdbx_strand_id
1 'polypeptide(L)'
;EIRGSEAYTLFQALATGHGGMATMHADSIDSAVKRLIQKPMDIAPAYMPLMNIVVSIQRVHLPQSKTGEMTAYRRVLSVDEIADYEDYRNTFKWKAAGDIHNCQAQDGIMLNHICERRGLTWDELAEEMKRRENVLRWMRQRNIRSYKDVAGVITEYNAKPEEFYEKEVLVNAPAKNA
;
A
#
# COMPACT_ATOMS: atom_id res chain seq x y z
N GLU A 1 -2.04 2.34 -17.32
CA GLU A 1 -3.17 3.17 -16.83
C GLU A 1 -4.42 2.73 -17.57
N ILE A 2 -5.49 2.41 -16.87
CA ILE A 2 -6.77 2.02 -17.47
C ILE A 2 -7.64 3.27 -17.71
N ARG A 3 -8.16 3.39 -18.92
CA ARG A 3 -8.95 4.50 -19.45
C ARG A 3 -10.13 4.02 -20.31
N GLY A 4 -10.16 2.75 -20.69
CA GLY A 4 -11.14 2.17 -21.63
C GLY A 4 -11.42 0.69 -21.43
N SER A 5 -11.80 0.03 -22.52
CA SER A 5 -12.22 -1.38 -22.56
C SER A 5 -11.11 -2.36 -22.17
N GLU A 6 -9.85 -1.93 -22.15
CA GLU A 6 -8.74 -2.74 -21.62
C GLU A 6 -8.90 -3.07 -20.13
N ALA A 7 -9.72 -2.31 -19.40
CA ALA A 7 -10.14 -2.68 -18.05
C ALA A 7 -10.78 -4.07 -18.04
N TYR A 8 -11.60 -4.41 -19.03
CA TYR A 8 -12.25 -5.73 -19.10
C TYR A 8 -11.21 -6.86 -19.17
N THR A 9 -10.20 -6.70 -20.01
CA THR A 9 -9.08 -7.65 -20.14
C THR A 9 -8.31 -7.79 -18.82
N LEU A 10 -8.08 -6.68 -18.10
CA LEU A 10 -7.43 -6.71 -16.79
C LEU A 10 -8.26 -7.54 -15.80
N PHE A 11 -9.56 -7.29 -15.68
CA PHE A 11 -10.43 -8.04 -14.77
C PHE A 11 -10.58 -9.50 -15.17
N GLN A 12 -10.53 -9.82 -16.46
CA GLN A 12 -10.48 -11.21 -16.92
C GLN A 12 -9.18 -11.91 -16.50
N ALA A 13 -8.04 -11.22 -16.57
CA ALA A 13 -6.77 -11.75 -16.06
C ALA A 13 -6.84 -12.01 -14.55
N LEU A 14 -7.41 -11.07 -13.78
CA LEU A 14 -7.64 -11.25 -12.33
C LEU A 14 -8.54 -12.45 -12.04
N ALA A 15 -9.63 -12.62 -12.79
CA ALA A 15 -10.58 -13.73 -12.64
C ALA A 15 -9.95 -15.10 -12.95
N THR A 16 -8.88 -15.14 -13.76
CA THR A 16 -8.14 -16.37 -14.09
C THR A 16 -6.96 -16.62 -13.16
N GLY A 17 -6.82 -15.86 -12.07
CA GLY A 17 -5.80 -16.05 -11.04
C GLY A 17 -4.49 -15.31 -11.28
N HIS A 18 -4.42 -14.41 -12.26
CA HIS A 18 -3.25 -13.55 -12.45
C HIS A 18 -3.30 -12.37 -11.48
N GLY A 19 -2.17 -12.06 -10.84
CA GLY A 19 -2.02 -10.80 -10.10
C GLY A 19 -1.84 -9.63 -11.06
N GLY A 20 -2.38 -8.46 -10.72
CA GLY A 20 -2.26 -7.26 -11.55
C GLY A 20 -2.27 -5.99 -10.73
N MET A 21 -1.67 -4.94 -11.29
CA MET A 21 -1.77 -3.58 -10.78
C MET A 21 -2.00 -2.62 -11.95
N ALA A 22 -2.85 -1.63 -11.74
CA ALA A 22 -3.13 -0.60 -12.72
C ALA A 22 -3.28 0.75 -12.03
N THR A 23 -3.13 1.81 -12.83
CA THR A 23 -3.43 3.18 -12.41
C THR A 23 -4.69 3.64 -13.11
N MET A 24 -5.48 4.48 -12.46
CA MET A 24 -6.61 5.18 -13.06
C MET A 24 -6.78 6.55 -12.42
N HIS A 25 -7.45 7.46 -13.12
CA HIS A 25 -7.77 8.76 -12.55
C HIS A 25 -9.08 8.68 -11.75
N ALA A 26 -9.06 9.00 -10.47
CA ALA A 26 -10.25 9.11 -9.64
C ALA A 26 -9.94 9.93 -8.38
N ASP A 27 -10.94 10.65 -7.88
CA ASP A 27 -10.78 11.48 -6.68
C ASP A 27 -11.00 10.69 -5.38
N SER A 28 -11.78 9.61 -5.45
CA SER A 28 -12.09 8.69 -4.35
C SER A 28 -12.33 7.28 -4.86
N ILE A 29 -12.40 6.29 -3.95
CA ILE A 29 -12.79 4.92 -4.29
C ILE A 29 -14.17 4.85 -4.94
N ASP A 30 -15.17 5.60 -4.45
CA ASP A 30 -16.50 5.63 -5.05
C ASP A 30 -16.47 6.13 -6.50
N SER A 31 -15.66 7.16 -6.77
CA SER A 31 -15.47 7.69 -8.12
C SER A 31 -14.75 6.68 -9.02
N ALA A 32 -13.75 5.98 -8.48
CA ALA A 32 -13.02 4.93 -9.19
C ALA A 32 -13.95 3.78 -9.60
N VAL A 33 -14.74 3.24 -8.65
CA VAL A 33 -15.68 2.16 -8.91
C VAL A 33 -16.76 2.57 -9.91
N LYS A 34 -17.34 3.78 -9.77
CA LYS A 34 -18.32 4.29 -10.74
C LYS A 34 -17.73 4.37 -12.15
N ARG A 35 -16.48 4.79 -12.31
CA ARG A 35 -15.79 4.83 -13.60
C ARG A 35 -15.55 3.45 -14.20
N LEU A 36 -15.23 2.46 -13.37
CA LEU A 36 -15.04 1.08 -13.81
C LEU A 36 -16.33 0.46 -14.34
N ILE A 37 -17.46 0.74 -13.71
CA ILE A 37 -18.75 0.18 -14.11
C ILE A 37 -19.31 0.87 -15.36
N GLN A 38 -19.01 2.14 -15.57
CA GLN A 38 -19.49 2.90 -16.72
C GLN A 38 -18.65 2.64 -17.98
N LYS A 39 -19.27 2.81 -19.15
CA LYS A 39 -18.52 2.89 -20.42
C LYS A 39 -17.51 4.05 -20.32
N PRO A 40 -16.29 3.89 -20.85
CA PRO A 40 -15.81 2.80 -21.72
C PRO A 40 -15.25 1.54 -21.02
N MET A 41 -15.24 1.46 -19.68
CA MET A 41 -14.65 0.33 -18.95
C MET A 41 -15.62 -0.86 -18.79
N ASP A 42 -16.90 -0.56 -18.50
CA ASP A 42 -18.03 -1.52 -18.54
C ASP A 42 -17.82 -2.81 -17.72
N ILE A 43 -17.24 -2.67 -16.51
CA ILE A 43 -16.97 -3.79 -15.61
C ILE A 43 -18.20 -4.10 -14.75
N ALA A 44 -18.65 -5.35 -14.75
CA ALA A 44 -19.76 -5.76 -13.91
C ALA A 44 -19.42 -5.61 -12.40
N PRO A 45 -20.35 -5.12 -11.56
CA PRO A 45 -20.13 -4.95 -10.12
C PRO A 45 -19.64 -6.23 -9.42
N ALA A 46 -20.07 -7.40 -9.88
CA ALA A 46 -19.64 -8.71 -9.36
C ALA A 46 -18.12 -8.96 -9.47
N TYR A 47 -17.40 -8.21 -10.31
CA TYR A 47 -15.95 -8.31 -10.44
C TYR A 47 -15.19 -7.36 -9.51
N MET A 48 -15.84 -6.41 -8.83
CA MET A 48 -15.17 -5.47 -7.92
C MET A 48 -14.35 -6.15 -6.81
N PRO A 49 -14.80 -7.25 -6.17
CA PRO A 49 -14.01 -7.95 -5.16
C PRO A 49 -12.68 -8.54 -5.67
N LEU A 50 -12.50 -8.65 -7.00
CA LEU A 50 -11.23 -9.10 -7.59
C LEU A 50 -10.12 -8.05 -7.45
N MET A 51 -10.46 -6.78 -7.26
CA MET A 51 -9.50 -5.76 -6.85
C MET A 51 -9.38 -5.80 -5.34
N ASN A 52 -8.19 -6.03 -4.79
CA ASN A 52 -8.05 -6.14 -3.34
C ASN A 52 -7.86 -4.79 -2.64
N ILE A 53 -7.10 -3.88 -3.25
CA ILE A 53 -6.65 -2.64 -2.63
C ILE A 53 -6.70 -1.49 -3.63
N VAL A 54 -7.27 -0.36 -3.21
CA VAL A 54 -7.23 0.93 -3.91
C VAL A 54 -6.40 1.91 -3.09
N VAL A 55 -5.45 2.56 -3.75
CA VAL A 55 -4.58 3.56 -3.12
C VAL A 55 -4.87 4.93 -3.72
N SER A 56 -5.44 5.83 -2.93
CA SER A 56 -5.75 7.19 -3.35
C SER A 56 -4.53 8.08 -3.16
N ILE A 57 -4.01 8.65 -4.25
CA ILE A 57 -2.82 9.50 -4.23
C ILE A 57 -3.20 10.89 -4.75
N GLN A 58 -2.90 11.93 -3.97
CA GLN A 58 -3.16 13.31 -4.38
C GLN A 58 -1.96 14.23 -4.14
N ARG A 59 -1.93 15.33 -4.89
CA ARG A 59 -1.02 16.45 -4.67
C ARG A 59 -1.64 17.39 -3.66
N VAL A 60 -1.04 17.48 -2.48
CA VAL A 60 -1.47 18.35 -1.37
C VAL A 60 -0.46 19.46 -1.16
N HIS A 61 -0.92 20.63 -0.72
CA HIS A 61 -0.04 21.74 -0.36
C HIS A 61 0.09 21.77 1.17
N LEU A 62 1.32 21.65 1.66
CA LEU A 62 1.61 21.65 3.10
C LEU A 62 2.61 22.77 3.41
N PRO A 63 2.49 23.41 4.58
CA PRO A 63 3.45 24.40 5.00
C PRO A 63 4.79 23.73 5.27
N GLN A 64 5.86 24.27 4.69
CA GLN A 64 7.21 23.83 4.97
C GLN A 64 7.55 24.22 6.41
N SER A 65 7.91 23.22 7.23
CA SER A 65 8.03 23.37 8.70
C SER A 65 9.02 24.45 9.17
N LYS A 66 9.89 24.96 8.29
CA LYS A 66 10.92 25.97 8.61
C LYS A 66 10.61 27.38 8.11
N THR A 67 9.80 27.54 7.07
CA THR A 67 9.60 28.81 6.36
C THR A 67 8.14 29.24 6.28
N GLY A 68 7.19 28.33 6.55
CA GLY A 68 5.76 28.57 6.35
C GLY A 68 5.35 28.57 4.87
N GLU A 69 6.28 28.34 3.94
CA GLU A 69 5.99 28.31 2.50
C GLU A 69 5.18 27.07 2.13
N MET A 70 4.10 27.26 1.37
CA MET A 70 3.26 26.15 0.92
C MET A 70 3.95 25.38 -0.21
N THR A 71 4.54 24.24 0.14
CA THR A 71 5.17 23.35 -0.83
C THR A 71 4.18 22.24 -1.21
N ALA A 72 4.15 21.91 -2.50
CA ALA A 72 3.34 20.80 -2.98
C ALA A 72 4.03 19.45 -2.77
N TYR A 73 3.33 18.54 -2.11
CA TYR A 73 3.77 17.17 -1.88
C TYR A 73 2.77 16.17 -2.46
N ARG A 74 3.25 15.02 -2.94
CA ARG A 74 2.39 13.87 -3.22
C ARG A 74 2.24 13.05 -1.95
N ARG A 75 1.00 12.72 -1.59
CA ARG A 75 0.66 11.92 -0.42
C ARG A 75 -0.36 10.85 -0.81
N VAL A 76 -0.20 9.67 -0.22
CA VAL A 76 -1.26 8.67 -0.16
C VAL A 76 -2.28 9.20 0.86
N LEU A 77 -3.50 9.49 0.42
CA LEU A 77 -4.56 9.99 1.27
C LEU A 77 -5.31 8.87 1.98
N SER A 78 -5.58 7.79 1.24
CA SER A 78 -6.25 6.62 1.76
C SER A 78 -5.71 5.35 1.12
N VAL A 79 -5.79 4.27 1.88
CA VAL A 79 -5.69 2.90 1.38
C VAL A 79 -6.99 2.23 1.78
N ASP A 80 -7.73 1.77 0.78
CA ASP A 80 -9.05 1.19 0.94
C ASP A 80 -9.03 -0.24 0.40
N GLU A 81 -9.45 -1.20 1.21
CA GLU A 81 -9.62 -2.60 0.83
C GLU A 81 -11.05 -2.81 0.34
N ILE A 82 -11.20 -3.58 -0.74
CA ILE A 82 -12.53 -3.88 -1.29
C ILE A 82 -12.94 -5.25 -0.79
N ALA A 83 -13.95 -5.27 0.08
CA ALA A 83 -14.57 -6.50 0.56
C ALA A 83 -15.66 -6.98 -0.41
N ASP A 84 -16.49 -6.05 -0.87
CA ASP A 84 -17.49 -6.28 -1.92
C ASP A 84 -17.79 -4.99 -2.70
N TYR A 85 -18.66 -5.07 -3.72
CA TYR A 85 -19.24 -3.89 -4.33
C TYR A 85 -20.01 -3.07 -3.28
N GLU A 86 -19.65 -1.79 -3.13
CA GLU A 86 -20.17 -0.88 -2.10
C GLU A 86 -19.79 -1.24 -0.64
N ASP A 87 -18.92 -2.24 -0.42
CA ASP A 87 -18.28 -2.51 0.88
C ASP A 87 -16.77 -2.27 0.79
N TYR A 88 -16.35 -1.07 1.21
CA TYR A 88 -14.96 -0.62 1.19
C TYR A 88 -14.48 -0.33 2.61
N ARG A 89 -13.34 -0.92 2.99
CA ARG A 89 -12.76 -0.79 4.33
C ARG A 89 -11.51 0.08 4.26
N ASN A 90 -11.55 1.23 4.91
CA ASN A 90 -10.40 2.11 4.98
C ASN A 90 -9.37 1.57 6.01
N THR A 91 -8.18 1.21 5.55
CA THR A 91 -7.11 0.68 6.43
C THR A 91 -6.05 1.72 6.73
N PHE A 92 -5.85 2.70 5.85
CA PHE A 92 -4.99 3.84 6.13
C PHE A 92 -5.69 5.14 5.74
N LYS A 93 -5.57 6.14 6.61
CA LYS A 93 -6.07 7.49 6.36
C LYS A 93 -5.04 8.53 6.74
N TRP A 94 -4.75 9.41 5.79
CA TRP A 94 -3.88 10.55 6.02
C TRP A 94 -4.66 11.71 6.67
N LYS A 95 -4.04 12.33 7.67
CA LYS A 95 -4.50 13.56 8.29
C LYS A 95 -3.60 14.71 7.86
N ALA A 96 -4.21 15.70 7.20
CA ALA A 96 -3.53 16.94 6.82
C ALA A 96 -2.94 17.67 8.03
N ALA A 97 -3.67 17.66 9.14
CA ALA A 97 -3.18 18.12 10.42
C ALA A 97 -2.03 17.21 10.89
N GLY A 98 -0.80 17.71 10.77
CA GLY A 98 0.42 17.02 11.22
C GLY A 98 1.13 16.17 10.16
N ASP A 99 0.57 16.01 8.95
CA ASP A 99 1.12 15.11 7.91
C ASP A 99 1.33 13.67 8.42
N ILE A 100 0.32 13.13 9.12
CA ILE A 100 0.36 11.82 9.79
C ILE A 100 -0.58 10.84 9.11
N HIS A 101 -0.12 9.60 8.92
CA HIS A 101 -0.94 8.47 8.50
C HIS A 101 -1.46 7.72 9.72
N ASN A 102 -2.79 7.69 9.88
CA ASN A 102 -3.46 6.80 10.81
C ASN A 102 -3.57 5.41 10.16
N CYS A 103 -3.11 4.39 10.88
CA CYS A 103 -3.19 2.99 10.49
C CYS A 103 -4.31 2.31 11.28
N GLN A 104 -5.21 1.65 10.55
CA GLN A 104 -6.31 0.84 11.02
C GLN A 104 -6.31 -0.50 10.28
N ALA A 105 -5.12 -1.08 10.09
CA ALA A 105 -4.96 -2.29 9.28
C ALA A 105 -5.71 -3.53 9.82
N GLN A 106 -6.05 -3.54 11.12
CA GLN A 106 -6.89 -4.58 11.73
C GLN A 106 -8.36 -4.51 11.29
N ASP A 107 -8.84 -3.33 10.89
CA ASP A 107 -10.21 -3.14 10.40
C ASP A 107 -10.36 -3.66 8.95
N GLY A 108 -9.25 -3.96 8.29
CA GLY A 108 -9.19 -4.57 6.96
C GLY A 108 -9.51 -6.06 6.95
N ILE A 109 -9.67 -6.61 5.75
CA ILE A 109 -9.87 -8.04 5.48
C ILE A 109 -8.61 -8.74 4.98
N MET A 110 -7.70 -8.03 4.31
CA MET A 110 -6.57 -8.65 3.62
C MET A 110 -5.58 -9.29 4.59
N LEU A 111 -5.24 -8.61 5.68
CA LEU A 111 -4.34 -9.15 6.69
C LEU A 111 -4.93 -10.37 7.40
N ASN A 112 -6.23 -10.34 7.72
CA ASN A 112 -6.95 -11.50 8.26
C ASN A 112 -6.89 -12.70 7.30
N HIS A 113 -7.16 -12.49 6.01
CA HIS A 113 -7.03 -13.55 5.01
C HIS A 113 -5.60 -14.10 4.87
N ILE A 114 -4.58 -13.26 5.07
CA ILE A 114 -3.18 -13.70 5.07
C ILE A 114 -2.89 -14.57 6.29
N CYS A 115 -3.37 -14.18 7.48
CA CYS A 115 -3.28 -14.99 8.71
C CYS A 115 -3.90 -16.36 8.50
N GLU A 116 -5.15 -16.41 8.04
CA GLU A 116 -5.87 -17.67 7.80
C GLU A 116 -5.17 -18.55 6.76
N ARG A 117 -4.78 -17.99 5.61
CA ARG A 117 -4.15 -18.75 4.53
C ARG A 117 -2.79 -19.32 4.92
N ARG A 118 -2.05 -18.62 5.77
CA ARG A 118 -0.70 -19.04 6.20
C ARG A 118 -0.69 -19.76 7.54
N GLY A 119 -1.83 -19.82 8.25
CA GLY A 119 -1.91 -20.36 9.60
C GLY A 119 -1.12 -19.53 10.62
N LEU A 120 -1.03 -18.21 10.41
CA LEU A 120 -0.30 -17.29 11.28
C LEU A 120 -1.26 -16.63 12.28
N THR A 121 -0.75 -16.35 13.47
CA THR A 121 -1.41 -15.47 14.43
C THR A 121 -1.23 -14.01 14.05
N TRP A 122 -2.10 -13.15 14.61
CA TRP A 122 -1.98 -11.71 14.42
C TRP A 122 -0.68 -11.13 14.97
N ASP A 123 -0.16 -11.69 16.07
CA ASP A 123 1.09 -11.25 16.67
C ASP A 123 2.28 -11.57 15.76
N GLU A 124 2.35 -12.79 15.21
CA GLU A 124 3.39 -13.17 14.23
C GLU A 124 3.34 -12.31 12.96
N LEU A 125 2.13 -12.02 12.46
CA LEU A 125 1.97 -11.12 11.32
C LEU A 125 2.43 -9.70 11.66
N ALA A 126 2.07 -9.18 12.84
CA ALA A 126 2.45 -7.85 13.29
C ALA A 126 3.98 -7.73 13.47
N GLU A 127 4.64 -8.77 13.99
CA GLU A 127 6.10 -8.85 14.06
C GLU A 127 6.75 -8.80 12.67
N GLU A 128 6.22 -9.57 11.71
CA GLU A 128 6.72 -9.54 10.33
C GLU A 128 6.51 -8.16 9.66
N MET A 129 5.35 -7.54 9.86
CA MET A 129 5.12 -6.17 9.38
C MET A 129 6.11 -5.19 10.00
N LYS A 130 6.37 -5.31 11.30
CA LYS A 130 7.33 -4.45 12.01
C LYS A 130 8.75 -4.65 11.48
N ARG A 131 9.13 -5.89 11.20
CA ARG A 131 10.42 -6.24 10.59
C ARG A 131 10.59 -5.56 9.24
N ARG A 132 9.59 -5.65 8.36
CA ARG A 132 9.58 -4.97 7.05
C ARG A 132 9.62 -3.44 7.18
N GLU A 133 8.86 -2.87 8.12
CA GLU A 133 8.90 -1.43 8.40
C GLU A 133 10.31 -0.98 8.76
N ASN A 134 10.98 -1.72 9.64
CA ASN A 134 12.33 -1.42 10.09
C ASN A 134 13.36 -1.52 8.94
N VAL A 135 13.23 -2.51 8.05
CA VAL A 135 14.06 -2.59 6.83
C VAL A 135 13.89 -1.34 5.97
N LEU A 136 12.67 -0.90 5.70
CA LEU A 136 12.42 0.32 4.89
C LEU A 136 12.98 1.58 5.58
N ARG A 137 12.88 1.67 6.91
CA ARG A 137 13.47 2.77 7.69
C ARG A 137 15.00 2.75 7.63
N TRP A 138 15.61 1.57 7.73
CA TRP A 138 17.04 1.35 7.59
C TRP A 138 17.55 1.79 6.21
N MET A 139 16.83 1.44 5.14
CA MET A 139 17.16 1.88 3.78
C MET A 139 17.14 3.41 3.67
N ARG A 140 16.11 4.05 4.25
CA ARG A 140 15.98 5.51 4.29
C ARG A 140 17.13 6.18 5.03
N GLN A 141 17.53 5.65 6.19
CA GLN A 141 18.62 6.18 7.00
C GLN A 141 19.97 6.11 6.27
N ARG A 142 20.19 5.06 5.49
CA ARG A 142 21.38 4.87 4.64
C ARG A 142 21.31 5.59 3.30
N ASN A 143 20.25 6.35 3.07
CA ASN A 143 20.04 7.07 1.82
C ASN A 143 20.01 6.17 0.57
N ILE A 144 19.58 4.92 0.72
CA ILE A 144 19.38 3.98 -0.39
C ILE A 144 18.12 4.39 -1.14
N ARG A 145 18.29 5.01 -2.31
CA ARG A 145 17.18 5.57 -3.11
C ARG A 145 17.15 5.08 -4.56
N SER A 146 18.23 4.48 -5.04
CA SER A 146 18.29 3.93 -6.40
C SER A 146 17.38 2.72 -6.51
N TYR A 147 16.61 2.64 -7.60
CA TYR A 147 15.70 1.52 -7.85
C TYR A 147 16.43 0.17 -7.78
N LYS A 148 17.64 0.07 -8.34
CA LYS A 148 18.41 -1.18 -8.37
C LYS A 148 18.80 -1.63 -6.96
N ASP A 149 19.26 -0.70 -6.14
CA ASP A 149 19.71 -0.98 -4.78
C ASP A 149 18.51 -1.35 -3.90
N VAL A 150 17.39 -0.62 -4.05
CA VAL A 150 16.14 -0.92 -3.36
C VAL A 150 15.64 -2.32 -3.72
N ALA A 151 15.61 -2.66 -5.01
CA ALA A 151 15.20 -3.98 -5.46
C ALA A 151 16.14 -5.09 -4.96
N GLY A 152 17.45 -4.83 -4.92
CA GLY A 152 18.45 -5.74 -4.36
C GLY A 152 18.15 -6.07 -2.89
N VAL A 153 17.98 -5.04 -2.06
CA VAL A 153 17.64 -5.19 -0.63
C VAL A 153 16.34 -5.97 -0.44
N ILE A 154 15.29 -5.64 -1.20
CA ILE A 154 13.99 -6.34 -1.08
C ILE A 154 14.13 -7.81 -1.49
N THR A 155 14.91 -8.10 -2.54
CA THR A 155 15.14 -9.47 -3.01
C THR A 155 15.90 -10.28 -1.96
N GLU A 156 16.94 -9.71 -1.38
CA GLU A 156 17.75 -10.34 -0.35
C GLU A 156 16.93 -10.60 0.93
N TYR A 157 16.16 -9.62 1.38
CA TYR A 157 15.24 -9.79 2.52
C TYR A 157 14.21 -10.89 2.26
N ASN A 158 13.64 -10.97 1.05
CA ASN A 158 12.68 -12.03 0.73
C ASN A 158 13.33 -13.42 0.67
N ALA A 159 14.59 -13.52 0.28
CA ALA A 159 15.31 -14.79 0.23
C ALA A 159 15.68 -15.29 1.63
N LYS A 160 16.12 -14.38 2.52
CA LYS A 160 16.57 -14.72 3.88
C LYS A 160 16.19 -13.63 4.90
N PRO A 161 14.93 -13.59 5.35
CA PRO A 161 14.41 -12.49 6.17
C PRO A 161 15.13 -12.33 7.52
N GLU A 162 15.34 -13.43 8.23
CA GLU A 162 15.96 -13.42 9.57
C GLU A 162 17.43 -13.04 9.51
N GLU A 163 18.21 -13.73 8.66
CA GLU A 163 19.64 -13.48 8.48
C GLU A 163 19.91 -12.02 8.05
N PHE A 164 19.14 -11.50 7.09
CA PHE A 164 19.26 -10.11 6.65
C PHE A 164 18.93 -9.15 7.79
N TYR A 165 17.82 -9.38 8.49
CA TYR A 165 17.36 -8.47 9.52
C TYR A 165 18.33 -8.38 10.70
N GLU A 166 18.87 -9.51 11.14
CA GLU A 166 19.86 -9.56 12.21
C GLU A 166 21.16 -8.84 11.82
N LYS A 167 21.73 -9.21 10.66
CA LYS A 167 23.03 -8.68 10.22
C LYS A 167 22.99 -7.20 9.87
N GLU A 168 21.97 -6.79 9.13
CA GLU A 168 21.93 -5.44 8.55
C GLU A 168 21.16 -4.48 9.44
N VAL A 169 19.99 -4.87 9.95
CA VAL A 169 19.06 -3.94 10.60
C VAL A 169 19.29 -3.84 12.10
N LEU A 170 19.37 -4.96 12.82
CA LEU A 170 19.53 -4.97 14.29
C LEU A 170 20.92 -4.50 14.74
N VAL A 171 21.99 -5.00 14.11
CA VAL A 171 23.37 -4.62 14.44
C VAL A 171 23.62 -3.12 14.24
N ASN A 172 22.87 -2.49 13.34
CA ASN A 172 23.00 -1.08 13.02
C ASN A 172 21.88 -0.20 13.58
N ALA A 173 21.04 -0.74 14.48
CA ALA A 173 20.06 0.07 15.19
C ALA A 173 20.81 1.06 16.09
N PRO A 174 20.50 2.37 16.05
CA PRO A 174 21.08 3.30 17.00
C PRO A 174 20.75 2.79 18.41
N ALA A 175 21.77 2.72 19.28
CA ALA A 175 21.56 2.41 20.69
C ALA A 175 20.40 3.26 21.19
N LYS A 176 19.36 2.62 21.76
CA LYS A 176 18.28 3.32 22.44
C LYS A 176 18.95 4.28 23.43
N ASN A 177 18.91 5.58 23.15
CA ASN A 177 19.34 6.58 24.11
C ASN A 177 18.50 6.35 25.38
N ALA A 178 19.21 6.02 26.46
CA ALA A 178 18.68 5.92 27.81
C ALA A 178 18.11 7.25 28.28
#